data_AF-A0A5A9XI23-F1
#
_entry.id   AF-A0A5A9XI23-F1
#
_cell.length_a   1.000
_cell.length_b   1.000
_cell.length_c   1.000
_cell.angle_alpha   90.00
_cell.angle_beta   90.00
_cell.angle_gamma   90.00
#
_symmetry.space_group_name_H-M   'P 1'
#
loop_
_entity.id
_entity.type
_entity.pdbx_description
1 polymer ?
#
loop_
_entity_poly.entity_id
_entity_poly.type
_entity_poly.pdbx_seq_one_letter_code
_entity_poly.pdbx_strand_id
1 'polypeptide(L)'
;MKHNYVSKIASFRPLSRLSGISLRDLVVSVGPLMLLTVIAIVAAYWLIRPAPPTTITIASGSKGSTFRITAEKYQKILARKGVTLKILPTEGSFDNLKKLNDPTIPVDVGFVQGGLSGGMELDKLVSLGSLFHEPLFLFYHSNAPVTLLSEFDGKRIAIGPEGSGTHALAMILLKANGIEPTGSTVLINVGGEEAAQALISGKIDAAFLMGDSATPPVIRKLLSATGIGLLNFVQADAYARRYPYLYKVNLPMGAFDFGKNVPPQDVSLIAPTVELVARESLHPALSDLLIETAREVHGGAKLLQHAGEFPAPLEHEYRISADARRYYTSGKSFFYRYLPFWLASLVDRLLVVVVPIVVLLIPGLKLVPALYNWRIRSRINRWYGILINLERDMLAQPSPDEREELLKKFDIIEANVNKMKIPLAYTEQFYVLRDHIDFVRHQYSKATA
;
A
#
# COMPACT_ATOMS: atom_id res chain seq x y z
N MET A 1 70.94 -2.23 16.77
CA MET A 1 70.22 -3.46 17.15
C MET A 1 68.80 -3.38 16.62
N LYS A 2 68.47 -4.23 15.66
CA LYS A 2 67.14 -4.36 15.03
C LYS A 2 66.18 -5.02 16.02
N HIS A 3 65.00 -4.47 16.24
CA HIS A 3 63.81 -5.25 16.60
C HIS A 3 62.56 -4.61 15.98
N ASN A 4 62.05 -5.31 14.97
CA ASN A 4 60.73 -5.15 14.36
C ASN A 4 59.64 -5.46 15.41
N TYR A 5 58.44 -4.89 15.27
CA TYR A 5 57.25 -5.71 15.08
C TYR A 5 56.10 -4.86 14.49
N VAL A 6 55.82 -5.16 13.22
CA VAL A 6 54.72 -4.68 12.40
C VAL A 6 53.51 -5.60 12.60
N SER A 7 52.32 -4.96 12.62
CA SER A 7 50.97 -5.44 12.30
C SER A 7 50.42 -6.74 12.94
N LYS A 8 49.39 -6.57 13.78
CA LYS A 8 48.30 -7.54 13.96
C LYS A 8 47.26 -7.29 12.86
N ILE A 9 47.36 -8.03 11.75
CA ILE A 9 46.22 -8.24 10.86
C ILE A 9 45.63 -9.60 11.23
N ALA A 10 44.44 -9.56 11.86
CA ALA A 10 43.63 -10.73 12.09
C ALA A 10 43.23 -11.34 10.74
N SER A 11 43.85 -12.46 10.37
CA SER A 11 43.43 -13.25 9.23
C SER A 11 42.18 -14.03 9.60
N PHE A 12 41.03 -13.54 9.15
CA PHE A 12 39.83 -14.35 9.02
C PHE A 12 40.11 -15.42 7.94
N ARG A 13 40.41 -16.65 8.36
CA ARG A 13 40.52 -17.81 7.45
C ARG A 13 39.19 -18.56 7.47
N PRO A 14 38.36 -18.54 6.41
CA PRO A 14 37.23 -19.44 6.31
C PRO A 14 37.68 -20.78 5.69
N LEU A 15 37.19 -21.88 6.27
CA LEU A 15 36.80 -23.10 5.54
C LEU A 15 37.86 -23.82 4.69
N SER A 16 38.99 -24.24 5.28
CA SER A 16 39.94 -25.14 4.57
C SER A 16 40.32 -26.42 5.35
N ARG A 17 39.36 -27.04 6.05
CA ARG A 17 39.51 -28.40 6.64
C ARG A 17 38.21 -29.20 6.61
N LEU A 18 37.61 -29.35 5.42
CA LEU A 18 36.43 -30.19 5.21
C LEU A 18 36.73 -31.46 4.37
N SER A 19 38.00 -31.83 4.21
CA SER A 19 38.44 -32.99 3.44
C SER A 19 38.36 -34.29 4.26
N GLY A 20 37.14 -34.65 4.67
CA GLY A 20 36.85 -35.91 5.36
C GLY A 20 35.38 -36.12 5.73
N ILE A 21 34.47 -35.27 5.25
CA ILE A 21 33.06 -35.29 5.65
C ILE A 21 32.26 -36.19 4.70
N SER A 22 31.55 -37.17 5.27
CA SER A 22 30.53 -37.91 4.52
C SER A 22 29.39 -36.97 4.17
N LEU A 23 29.06 -36.85 2.88
CA LEU A 23 27.96 -36.00 2.36
C LEU A 23 26.65 -36.25 3.13
N ARG A 24 26.42 -37.51 3.55
CA ARG A 24 25.25 -37.94 4.33
C ARG A 24 25.22 -37.30 5.72
N ASP A 25 26.36 -37.18 6.39
CA ASP A 25 26.45 -36.59 7.73
C ASP A 25 26.26 -35.07 7.69
N LEU A 26 26.66 -34.43 6.58
CA LEU A 26 26.39 -33.01 6.34
C LEU A 26 24.89 -32.75 6.10
N VAL A 27 24.26 -33.53 5.22
CA VAL A 27 22.83 -33.39 4.87
C VAL A 27 21.93 -33.62 6.08
N VAL A 28 22.21 -34.61 6.93
CA VAL A 28 21.39 -34.90 8.12
C VAL A 28 21.56 -33.83 9.20
N SER A 29 22.73 -33.16 9.29
CA SER A 29 22.98 -32.10 10.27
C SER A 29 22.41 -30.75 9.84
N VAL A 30 22.40 -30.47 8.53
CA VAL A 30 21.90 -29.21 7.95
C VAL A 30 20.41 -29.31 7.57
N GLY A 31 19.90 -30.52 7.35
CA GLY A 31 18.53 -30.79 6.90
C GLY A 31 17.42 -30.19 7.78
N PRO A 32 17.43 -30.34 9.12
CA PRO A 32 16.43 -29.73 9.99
C PRO A 32 16.47 -28.19 9.96
N LEU A 33 17.66 -27.61 9.82
CA LEU A 33 17.82 -26.15 9.69
C LEU A 33 17.26 -25.66 8.35
N MET A 34 17.52 -26.39 7.27
CA MET A 34 16.94 -26.11 5.96
C MET A 34 15.41 -26.21 6.01
N LEU A 35 14.87 -27.23 6.67
CA LEU A 35 13.41 -27.40 6.82
C LEU A 35 12.78 -26.25 7.61
N LEU A 36 13.36 -25.85 8.74
CA LEU A 36 12.89 -24.69 9.52
C LEU A 36 12.97 -23.39 8.71
N THR A 37 14.04 -23.21 7.93
CA THR A 37 14.19 -22.05 7.04
C THR A 37 13.09 -22.04 5.99
N VAL A 38 12.78 -23.19 5.37
CA VAL A 38 11.68 -23.32 4.41
C VAL A 38 10.33 -23.02 5.06
N ILE A 39 10.05 -23.58 6.25
CA ILE A 39 8.79 -23.32 6.98
C ILE A 39 8.62 -21.82 7.25
N ALA A 40 9.69 -21.14 7.64
CA ALA A 40 9.63 -19.71 7.90
C ALA A 40 9.54 -18.84 6.63
N ILE A 41 10.17 -19.26 5.54
CA ILE A 41 9.95 -18.62 4.22
C ILE A 41 8.49 -18.74 3.83
N VAL A 42 7.90 -19.93 4.01
CA VAL A 42 6.47 -20.15 3.74
C VAL A 42 5.61 -19.30 4.68
N ALA A 43 5.89 -19.28 5.98
CA ALA A 43 5.15 -18.45 6.93
C ALA A 43 5.26 -16.96 6.61
N ALA A 44 6.45 -16.46 6.26
CA ALA A 44 6.67 -15.08 5.85
C ALA A 44 5.93 -14.74 4.54
N TYR A 45 5.95 -15.66 3.56
CA TYR A 45 5.19 -15.53 2.33
C TYR A 45 3.67 -15.43 2.57
N TRP A 46 3.15 -16.19 3.55
CA TRP A 46 1.73 -16.14 3.94
C TRP A 46 1.36 -14.91 4.78
N LEU A 47 2.27 -14.39 5.61
CA LEU A 47 2.00 -13.28 6.52
C LEU A 47 2.17 -11.91 5.86
N ILE A 48 2.95 -11.81 4.78
CA ILE A 48 3.33 -10.54 4.18
C ILE A 48 2.45 -10.25 2.95
N ARG A 49 2.02 -8.98 2.82
CA ARG A 49 1.08 -8.56 1.79
C ARG A 49 1.59 -8.92 0.38
N PRO A 50 0.70 -9.37 -0.52
CA PRO A 50 1.07 -9.72 -1.89
C PRO A 50 1.75 -8.54 -2.58
N ALA A 51 2.65 -8.85 -3.51
CA ALA A 51 3.42 -7.87 -4.27
C ALA A 51 2.53 -6.71 -4.78
N PRO A 52 3.02 -5.45 -4.76
CA PRO A 52 2.23 -4.31 -5.19
C PRO A 52 1.70 -4.55 -6.61
N PRO A 53 0.38 -4.44 -6.82
CA PRO A 53 -0.20 -4.64 -8.13
C PRO A 53 0.36 -3.59 -9.10
N THR A 54 0.64 -3.99 -10.34
CA THR A 54 1.07 -3.06 -11.40
C THR A 54 -0.11 -2.49 -12.17
N THR A 55 -1.34 -2.79 -11.76
CA THR A 55 -2.57 -2.30 -12.38
C THR A 55 -3.45 -1.65 -11.32
N ILE A 56 -4.01 -0.49 -11.66
CA ILE A 56 -4.96 0.27 -10.84
C ILE A 56 -6.18 0.54 -11.72
N THR A 57 -7.39 0.40 -11.18
CA THR A 57 -8.61 0.87 -11.83
C THR A 57 -9.12 2.14 -11.16
N ILE A 58 -9.31 3.21 -11.94
CA ILE A 58 -9.86 4.49 -11.49
C ILE A 58 -11.27 4.73 -12.04
N ALA A 59 -12.24 4.99 -11.16
CA ALA A 59 -13.54 5.55 -11.53
C ALA A 59 -13.41 7.05 -11.80
N SER A 60 -13.92 7.51 -12.95
CA SER A 60 -13.63 8.85 -13.47
C SER A 60 -14.89 9.67 -13.73
N GLY A 61 -15.28 9.83 -14.99
CA GLY A 61 -16.50 10.51 -15.41
C GLY A 61 -16.75 10.21 -16.87
N SER A 62 -17.78 10.80 -17.47
CA SER A 62 -18.16 10.56 -18.87
C SER A 62 -17.07 11.03 -19.84
N LYS A 63 -17.13 10.62 -21.12
CA LYS A 63 -16.12 11.01 -22.11
C LYS A 63 -16.11 12.54 -22.27
N GLY A 64 -14.93 13.15 -22.18
CA GLY A 64 -14.75 14.61 -22.28
C GLY A 64 -14.95 15.38 -20.97
N SER A 65 -15.40 14.72 -19.90
CA SER A 65 -15.49 15.32 -18.56
C SER A 65 -14.11 15.70 -17.99
N THR A 66 -14.10 16.65 -17.05
CA THR A 66 -12.90 17.02 -16.28
C THR A 66 -12.28 15.81 -15.59
N PHE A 67 -13.10 14.93 -15.03
CA PHE A 67 -12.62 13.68 -14.42
C PHE A 67 -12.00 12.72 -15.43
N ARG A 68 -12.59 12.57 -16.62
CA ARG A 68 -12.01 11.72 -17.67
C ARG A 68 -10.67 12.26 -18.15
N ILE A 69 -10.59 13.55 -18.45
CA ILE A 69 -9.37 14.22 -18.89
C ILE A 69 -8.28 14.11 -17.81
N THR A 70 -8.66 14.24 -16.54
CA THR A 70 -7.76 14.09 -15.40
C THR A 70 -7.26 12.64 -15.26
N ALA A 71 -8.15 11.65 -15.37
CA ALA A 71 -7.78 10.23 -15.35
C ALA A 71 -6.81 9.86 -16.49
N GLU A 72 -7.00 10.42 -17.69
CA GLU A 72 -6.09 10.22 -18.82
C GLU A 72 -4.69 10.82 -18.57
N LYS A 73 -4.60 11.96 -17.88
CA LYS A 73 -3.30 12.50 -17.42
C LYS A 73 -2.64 11.56 -16.41
N TYR A 74 -3.40 11.06 -15.43
CA TYR A 74 -2.90 10.09 -14.46
C TYR A 74 -2.39 8.83 -15.15
N GLN A 75 -3.13 8.33 -16.15
CA GLN A 75 -2.76 7.14 -16.92
C GLN A 75 -1.40 7.32 -17.61
N LYS A 76 -1.17 8.48 -18.26
CA LYS A 76 0.09 8.80 -18.92
C LYS A 76 1.26 8.90 -17.92
N ILE A 77 1.04 9.50 -16.76
CA ILE A 77 2.08 9.67 -15.73
C ILE A 77 2.43 8.34 -15.07
N LEU A 78 1.44 7.55 -14.70
CA LEU A 78 1.62 6.24 -14.06
C LEU A 78 2.28 5.23 -15.01
N ALA A 79 1.97 5.28 -16.30
CA ALA A 79 2.60 4.41 -17.30
C ALA A 79 4.14 4.61 -17.35
N ARG A 80 4.63 5.85 -17.20
CA ARG A 80 6.08 6.14 -17.12
C ARG A 80 6.75 5.50 -15.90
N LYS A 81 5.96 5.17 -14.88
CA LYS A 81 6.41 4.54 -13.62
C LYS A 81 6.15 3.03 -13.59
N GLY A 82 5.74 2.44 -14.72
CA GLY A 82 5.50 1.00 -14.85
C GLY A 82 4.17 0.52 -14.25
N VAL A 83 3.21 1.43 -14.05
CA VAL A 83 1.86 1.10 -13.54
C VAL A 83 0.81 1.39 -14.60
N THR A 84 -0.01 0.39 -14.90
CA THR A 84 -1.13 0.47 -15.84
C THR A 84 -2.37 1.00 -15.13
N LEU A 85 -2.83 2.20 -15.50
CA LEU A 85 -4.11 2.73 -15.02
C LEU A 85 -5.24 2.36 -15.99
N LYS A 86 -6.22 1.59 -15.54
CA LYS A 86 -7.48 1.33 -16.25
C LYS A 86 -8.50 2.39 -15.85
N ILE A 87 -9.03 3.12 -16.83
CA ILE A 87 -10.05 4.13 -16.58
C ILE A 87 -11.41 3.45 -16.72
N LEU A 88 -12.15 3.37 -15.62
CA LEU A 88 -13.53 2.88 -15.59
C LEU A 88 -14.47 4.04 -15.99
N PRO A 89 -15.25 3.91 -17.07
CA PRO A 89 -16.26 4.88 -17.43
C PRO A 89 -17.38 4.94 -16.39
N THR A 90 -17.77 6.16 -16.05
CA THR A 90 -18.81 6.44 -15.06
C THR A 90 -19.58 7.69 -15.46
N GLU A 91 -20.71 7.92 -14.79
CA GLU A 91 -21.54 9.13 -14.97
C GLU A 91 -21.09 10.30 -14.07
N GLY A 92 -19.99 10.15 -13.31
CA GLY A 92 -19.43 11.18 -12.44
C GLY A 92 -19.34 10.75 -10.97
N SER A 93 -19.22 11.72 -10.06
CA SER A 93 -18.90 11.51 -8.64
C SER A 93 -19.83 10.53 -7.91
N PHE A 94 -21.14 10.61 -8.11
CA PHE A 94 -22.10 9.74 -7.42
C PHE A 94 -22.01 8.28 -7.90
N ASP A 95 -21.85 8.06 -9.20
CA ASP A 95 -21.60 6.73 -9.77
C ASP A 95 -20.22 6.19 -9.35
N ASN A 96 -19.20 7.05 -9.28
CA ASN A 96 -17.89 6.68 -8.74
C ASN A 96 -17.99 6.19 -7.30
N LEU A 97 -18.71 6.92 -6.45
CA LEU A 97 -18.89 6.56 -5.04
C LEU A 97 -19.63 5.22 -4.90
N LYS A 98 -20.72 5.02 -5.64
CA LYS A 98 -21.44 3.73 -5.66
C LYS A 98 -20.53 2.57 -6.08
N LYS A 99 -19.75 2.74 -7.14
CA LYS A 99 -18.81 1.73 -7.63
C LYS A 99 -17.69 1.46 -6.63
N LEU A 100 -17.16 2.51 -5.99
CA LEU A 100 -16.14 2.36 -4.95
C LEU A 100 -16.68 1.59 -3.74
N ASN A 101 -17.92 1.83 -3.35
CA ASN A 101 -18.55 1.17 -2.21
C ASN A 101 -18.99 -0.29 -2.51
N ASP A 102 -19.22 -0.65 -3.77
CA ASP A 102 -19.60 -2.01 -4.17
C ASP A 102 -18.37 -2.93 -4.30
N PRO A 103 -18.12 -3.86 -3.35
CA PRO A 103 -16.92 -4.70 -3.35
C PRO A 103 -16.82 -5.61 -4.58
N THR A 104 -17.92 -5.87 -5.31
CA THR A 104 -17.94 -6.73 -6.50
C THR A 104 -17.38 -6.05 -7.75
N ILE A 105 -17.37 -4.71 -7.76
CA ILE A 105 -16.87 -3.93 -8.89
C ILE A 105 -15.35 -3.76 -8.75
N PRO A 106 -14.56 -4.10 -9.80
CA PRO A 106 -13.10 -4.03 -9.75
C PRO A 106 -12.61 -2.59 -9.93
N VAL A 107 -12.83 -1.75 -8.92
CA VAL A 107 -12.35 -0.37 -8.83
C VAL A 107 -11.51 -0.19 -7.55
N ASP A 108 -10.39 0.52 -7.68
CA ASP A 108 -9.46 0.76 -6.57
C ASP A 108 -9.60 2.18 -6.02
N VAL A 109 -9.73 3.15 -6.92
CA VAL A 109 -9.77 4.58 -6.61
C VAL A 109 -10.76 5.33 -7.50
N GLY A 110 -11.16 6.53 -7.12
CA GLY A 110 -12.05 7.37 -7.94
C GLY A 110 -12.05 8.82 -7.52
N PHE A 111 -12.45 9.69 -8.43
CA PHE A 111 -12.69 11.10 -8.12
C PHE A 111 -14.08 11.26 -7.51
N VAL A 112 -14.17 11.80 -6.29
CA VAL A 112 -15.45 11.97 -5.62
C VAL A 112 -15.56 13.38 -5.09
N GLN A 113 -16.57 14.11 -5.55
CA GLN A 113 -16.96 15.40 -4.99
C GLN A 113 -17.61 15.18 -3.61
N GLY A 114 -17.21 15.99 -2.63
CA GLY A 114 -17.83 15.99 -1.31
C GLY A 114 -19.31 16.42 -1.33
N GLY A 115 -20.06 15.97 -0.33
CA GLY A 115 -21.49 16.27 -0.16
C GLY A 115 -22.42 15.33 -0.92
N LEU A 116 -21.90 14.25 -1.50
CA LEU A 116 -22.64 13.27 -2.30
C LEU A 116 -22.82 11.92 -1.59
N SER A 117 -22.35 11.80 -0.34
CA SER A 117 -22.40 10.57 0.45
C SER A 117 -23.83 10.08 0.66
N GLY A 118 -24.79 10.98 0.86
CA GLY A 118 -26.23 10.67 0.90
C GLY A 118 -26.61 9.59 1.93
N GLY A 119 -25.81 9.43 2.99
CA GLY A 119 -26.00 8.39 4.02
C GLY A 119 -25.41 7.02 3.68
N MET A 120 -24.62 6.87 2.60
CA MET A 120 -23.83 5.65 2.38
C MET A 120 -22.81 5.42 3.49
N GLU A 121 -22.59 4.14 3.83
CA GLU A 121 -21.48 3.74 4.68
C GLU A 121 -20.14 4.04 3.98
N LEU A 122 -19.30 4.87 4.60
CA LEU A 122 -18.01 5.29 4.04
C LEU A 122 -16.81 4.63 4.74
N ASP A 123 -17.04 3.78 5.74
CA ASP A 123 -15.98 3.26 6.64
C ASP A 123 -14.86 2.52 5.92
N LYS A 124 -15.18 1.88 4.79
CA LYS A 124 -14.24 1.12 3.94
C LYS A 124 -13.53 1.98 2.88
N LEU A 125 -13.86 3.26 2.84
CA LEU A 125 -13.28 4.24 1.93
C LEU A 125 -12.38 5.20 2.71
N VAL A 126 -11.31 5.63 2.05
CA VAL A 126 -10.32 6.56 2.59
C VAL A 126 -9.97 7.58 1.52
N SER A 127 -9.64 8.80 1.95
CA SER A 127 -9.16 9.84 1.04
C SER A 127 -7.63 9.79 0.94
N LEU A 128 -7.12 9.90 -0.29
CA LEU A 128 -5.70 10.14 -0.56
C LEU A 128 -5.36 11.64 -0.59
N GLY A 129 -6.39 12.49 -0.49
CA GLY A 129 -6.28 13.94 -0.46
C GLY A 129 -7.29 14.63 -1.37
N SER A 130 -7.58 15.87 -1.01
CA SER A 130 -8.31 16.83 -1.85
C SER A 130 -7.47 17.20 -3.07
N LEU A 131 -8.10 17.32 -4.24
CA LEU A 131 -7.43 17.54 -5.52
C LEU A 131 -7.66 18.93 -6.12
N PHE A 132 -8.88 19.45 -5.98
CA PHE A 132 -9.27 20.78 -6.44
C PHE A 132 -10.68 21.13 -5.92
N HIS A 133 -10.99 22.42 -5.95
CA HIS A 133 -12.34 22.93 -5.73
C HIS A 133 -13.12 23.02 -7.03
N GLU A 134 -14.41 22.74 -6.98
CA GLU A 134 -15.35 22.98 -8.07
C GLU A 134 -16.26 24.14 -7.71
N PRO A 135 -15.91 25.39 -8.08
CA PRO A 135 -16.72 26.56 -7.73
C PRO A 135 -18.11 26.50 -8.37
N LEU A 136 -19.13 26.74 -7.55
CA LEU A 136 -20.52 26.88 -7.97
C LEU A 136 -20.78 28.33 -8.36
N PHE A 137 -21.07 28.55 -9.63
CA PHE A 137 -21.54 29.81 -10.16
C PHE A 137 -23.07 29.81 -10.18
N LEU A 138 -23.69 30.86 -9.65
CA LEU A 138 -25.12 31.11 -9.83
C LEU A 138 -25.28 32.40 -10.63
N PHE A 139 -25.57 32.25 -11.92
CA PHE A 139 -25.92 33.38 -12.76
C PHE A 139 -27.42 33.64 -12.70
N TYR A 140 -27.82 34.90 -12.83
CA TYR A 140 -29.22 35.30 -12.83
C TYR A 140 -29.49 36.38 -13.88
N HIS A 141 -30.73 36.44 -14.34
CA HIS A 141 -31.20 37.45 -15.27
C HIS A 141 -31.98 38.54 -14.50
N SER A 142 -31.31 39.66 -14.19
CA SER A 142 -31.91 40.81 -13.50
C SER A 142 -31.06 42.07 -13.70
N ASN A 143 -31.72 43.23 -13.78
CA ASN A 143 -31.06 44.53 -13.78
C ASN A 143 -30.72 45.01 -12.36
N ALA A 144 -31.35 44.43 -11.33
CA ALA A 144 -31.08 44.72 -9.93
C ALA A 144 -30.19 43.62 -9.32
N PRO A 145 -29.23 43.99 -8.43
CA PRO A 145 -28.38 43.02 -7.77
C PRO A 145 -29.19 42.13 -6.83
N VAL A 146 -28.98 40.81 -6.94
CA VAL A 146 -29.50 39.81 -5.99
C VAL A 146 -28.43 39.50 -4.96
N THR A 147 -28.81 39.32 -3.69
CA THR A 147 -27.88 39.11 -2.58
C THR A 147 -28.06 37.78 -1.86
N LEU A 148 -29.30 37.29 -1.78
CA LEU A 148 -29.67 36.08 -1.06
C LEU A 148 -30.26 35.05 -2.02
N LEU A 149 -29.97 33.77 -1.74
CA LEU A 149 -30.50 32.66 -2.54
C LEU A 149 -32.04 32.56 -2.44
N SER A 150 -32.61 32.95 -1.30
CA SER A 150 -34.06 32.95 -1.06
C SER A 150 -34.83 33.91 -1.99
N GLU A 151 -34.17 34.91 -2.59
CA GLU A 151 -34.78 35.84 -3.54
C GLU A 151 -35.15 35.17 -4.87
N PHE A 152 -34.68 33.93 -5.10
CA PHE A 152 -35.08 33.11 -6.25
C PHE A 152 -36.36 32.30 -6.00
N ASP A 153 -37.05 32.48 -4.87
CA ASP A 153 -38.35 31.86 -4.65
C ASP A 153 -39.37 32.31 -5.72
N GLY A 154 -40.13 31.35 -6.24
CA GLY A 154 -41.07 31.53 -7.35
C GLY A 154 -40.42 31.73 -8.73
N LYS A 155 -39.10 31.54 -8.87
CA LYS A 155 -38.38 31.71 -10.15
C LYS A 155 -38.20 30.41 -10.92
N ARG A 156 -37.79 30.51 -12.18
CA ARG A 156 -37.36 29.39 -13.03
C ARG A 156 -35.85 29.22 -12.91
N ILE A 157 -35.42 28.13 -12.30
CA ILE A 157 -34.01 27.92 -11.95
C ILE A 157 -33.49 26.68 -12.66
N ALA A 158 -32.45 26.84 -13.48
CA ALA A 158 -31.69 25.70 -13.98
C ALA A 158 -30.77 25.17 -12.88
N ILE A 159 -30.99 23.92 -12.47
CA ILE A 159 -30.27 23.27 -11.37
C ILE A 159 -29.22 22.27 -11.86
N GLY A 160 -29.03 22.14 -13.17
CA GLY A 160 -28.11 21.17 -13.76
C GLY A 160 -28.76 19.81 -14.06
N PRO A 161 -28.12 18.98 -14.90
CA PRO A 161 -28.64 17.67 -15.28
C PRO A 161 -28.86 16.76 -14.08
N GLU A 162 -29.88 15.91 -14.14
CA GLU A 162 -30.16 14.93 -13.09
C GLU A 162 -28.95 14.01 -12.85
N GLY A 163 -28.67 13.71 -11.58
CA GLY A 163 -27.51 12.90 -11.18
C GLY A 163 -26.15 13.64 -11.18
N SER A 164 -26.09 14.90 -11.65
CA SER A 164 -24.87 15.70 -11.61
C SER A 164 -24.57 16.27 -10.21
N GLY A 165 -23.30 16.61 -9.95
CA GLY A 165 -22.89 17.30 -8.74
C GLY A 165 -23.55 18.68 -8.57
N THR A 166 -23.78 19.38 -9.69
CA THR A 166 -24.52 20.67 -9.71
C THR A 166 -25.94 20.49 -9.20
N HIS A 167 -26.65 19.48 -9.70
CA HIS A 167 -28.03 19.18 -9.29
C HIS A 167 -28.13 18.84 -7.80
N ALA A 168 -27.26 17.96 -7.32
CA ALA A 168 -27.24 17.59 -5.91
C ALA A 168 -26.98 18.80 -5.00
N LEU A 169 -25.98 19.63 -5.33
CA LEU A 169 -25.65 20.80 -4.53
C LEU A 169 -26.72 21.89 -4.60
N ALA A 170 -27.26 22.19 -5.79
CA ALA A 170 -28.33 23.16 -5.97
C ALA A 170 -29.56 22.80 -5.12
N MET A 171 -29.96 21.53 -5.11
CA MET A 171 -31.08 21.05 -4.30
C MET A 171 -30.85 21.23 -2.80
N ILE A 172 -29.65 20.93 -2.30
CA ILE A 172 -29.27 21.13 -0.89
C ILE A 172 -29.35 22.62 -0.52
N LEU A 173 -28.79 23.49 -1.36
CA LEU A 173 -28.75 24.93 -1.10
C LEU A 173 -30.13 25.58 -1.17
N LEU A 174 -30.93 25.25 -2.19
CA LEU A 174 -32.30 25.75 -2.34
C LEU A 174 -33.16 25.35 -1.14
N LYS A 175 -33.10 24.07 -0.74
CA LYS A 175 -33.80 23.58 0.45
C LYS A 175 -33.36 24.30 1.72
N ALA A 176 -32.07 24.58 1.88
CA ALA A 176 -31.54 25.30 3.03
C ALA A 176 -32.06 26.75 3.13
N ASN A 177 -32.57 27.30 2.02
CA ASN A 177 -33.17 28.63 1.92
C ASN A 177 -34.69 28.59 1.79
N GLY A 178 -35.33 27.45 2.07
CA GLY A 178 -36.80 27.30 2.05
C GLY A 178 -37.40 27.12 0.66
N ILE A 179 -36.59 26.94 -0.38
CA ILE A 179 -37.06 26.69 -1.75
C ILE A 179 -37.11 25.18 -1.97
N GLU A 180 -38.33 24.64 -2.08
CA GLU A 180 -38.58 23.22 -2.33
C GLU A 180 -39.26 22.97 -3.69
N PRO A 181 -39.09 21.78 -4.30
CA PRO A 181 -39.67 21.46 -5.62
C PRO A 181 -41.20 21.50 -5.68
N THR A 182 -41.87 21.37 -4.53
CA THR A 182 -43.34 21.43 -4.40
C THR A 182 -43.88 22.85 -4.27
N GLY A 183 -43.00 23.85 -4.22
CA GLY A 183 -43.36 25.26 -4.10
C GLY A 183 -43.69 25.92 -5.44
N SER A 184 -43.66 27.26 -5.46
CA SER A 184 -43.90 28.10 -6.64
C SER A 184 -42.72 28.15 -7.62
N THR A 185 -41.54 27.68 -7.18
CA THR A 185 -40.30 27.70 -7.95
C THR A 185 -40.28 26.56 -8.98
N VAL A 186 -39.93 26.87 -10.24
CA VAL A 186 -39.80 25.89 -11.32
C VAL A 186 -38.34 25.47 -11.47
N LEU A 187 -38.04 24.21 -11.16
CA LEU A 187 -36.69 23.66 -11.26
C LEU A 187 -36.50 22.93 -12.59
N ILE A 188 -35.41 23.23 -13.30
CA ILE A 188 -35.15 22.74 -14.66
C ILE A 188 -33.80 22.02 -14.70
N ASN A 189 -33.81 20.79 -15.22
CA ASN A 189 -32.64 19.90 -15.23
C ASN A 189 -31.73 20.12 -16.45
N VAL A 190 -31.32 21.37 -16.69
CA VAL A 190 -30.41 21.76 -17.79
C VAL A 190 -29.15 22.40 -17.23
N GLY A 191 -28.04 22.30 -17.97
CA GLY A 191 -26.76 22.87 -17.58
C GLY A 191 -25.94 23.35 -18.79
N GLY A 192 -24.75 23.89 -18.52
CA GLY A 192 -23.79 24.26 -19.55
C GLY A 192 -24.33 25.29 -20.54
N GLU A 193 -24.09 25.06 -21.83
CA GLU A 193 -24.46 25.98 -22.91
C GLU A 193 -25.97 26.15 -23.05
N GLU A 194 -26.75 25.08 -22.80
CA GLU A 194 -28.22 25.13 -22.86
C GLU A 194 -28.78 26.05 -21.77
N ALA A 195 -28.33 25.88 -20.53
CA ALA A 195 -28.70 26.75 -19.42
C ALA A 195 -28.26 28.20 -19.67
N ALA A 196 -27.04 28.40 -20.19
CA ALA A 196 -26.55 29.74 -20.50
C ALA A 196 -27.41 30.44 -21.57
N GLN A 197 -27.80 29.74 -22.63
CA GLN A 197 -28.67 30.30 -23.67
C GLN A 197 -30.08 30.55 -23.16
N ALA A 198 -30.63 29.66 -22.34
CA ALA A 198 -31.93 29.85 -21.71
C ALA A 198 -31.94 31.08 -20.79
N LEU A 199 -30.85 31.31 -20.06
CA LEU A 199 -30.71 32.46 -19.17
C LEU A 199 -30.60 33.76 -19.96
N ILE A 200 -29.74 33.81 -20.98
CA ILE A 200 -29.57 34.99 -21.85
C ILE A 200 -30.87 35.35 -22.59
N SER A 201 -31.67 34.36 -22.97
CA SER A 201 -32.97 34.58 -23.65
C SER A 201 -34.13 34.84 -22.70
N GLY A 202 -33.91 34.90 -21.38
CA GLY A 202 -34.96 35.13 -20.38
C GLY A 202 -35.96 33.96 -20.24
N LYS A 203 -35.62 32.76 -20.73
CA LYS A 203 -36.44 31.55 -20.56
C LYS A 203 -36.32 30.96 -19.15
N ILE A 204 -35.24 31.29 -18.46
CA ILE A 204 -35.02 30.99 -17.03
C ILE A 204 -34.51 32.25 -16.36
N ASP A 205 -34.65 32.31 -15.04
CA ASP A 205 -34.31 33.48 -14.24
C ASP A 205 -32.96 33.31 -13.53
N ALA A 206 -32.56 32.06 -13.26
CA ALA A 206 -31.25 31.74 -12.70
C ALA A 206 -30.72 30.39 -13.19
N ALA A 207 -29.39 30.22 -13.17
CA ALA A 207 -28.71 28.98 -13.54
C ALA A 207 -27.53 28.69 -12.62
N PHE A 208 -27.57 27.52 -11.97
CA PHE A 208 -26.43 26.93 -11.29
C PHE A 208 -25.51 26.25 -12.30
N LEU A 209 -24.23 26.59 -12.27
CA LEU A 209 -23.19 26.01 -13.12
C LEU A 209 -21.97 25.66 -12.27
N MET A 210 -21.46 24.45 -12.42
CA MET A 210 -20.29 23.92 -11.72
C MET A 210 -19.61 22.83 -12.57
N GLY A 211 -18.31 22.61 -12.34
CA GLY A 211 -17.54 21.56 -13.03
C GLY A 211 -17.67 21.68 -14.55
N ASP A 212 -18.05 20.58 -15.20
CA ASP A 212 -18.18 20.51 -16.67
C ASP A 212 -19.29 21.40 -17.25
N SER A 213 -20.23 21.88 -16.43
CA SER A 213 -21.23 22.86 -16.85
C SER A 213 -20.74 24.32 -16.78
N ALA A 214 -19.63 24.57 -16.08
CA ALA A 214 -19.04 25.88 -15.86
C ALA A 214 -17.73 26.07 -16.67
N THR A 215 -17.72 25.65 -17.93
CA THR A 215 -16.51 25.78 -18.77
C THR A 215 -16.12 27.25 -18.97
N PRO A 216 -14.82 27.59 -19.13
CA PRO A 216 -14.40 28.97 -19.33
C PRO A 216 -15.13 29.72 -20.48
N PRO A 217 -15.44 29.09 -21.64
CA PRO A 217 -16.28 29.71 -22.66
C PRO A 217 -17.69 30.08 -22.19
N VAL A 218 -18.37 29.18 -21.46
CA VAL A 218 -19.72 29.40 -20.93
C VAL A 218 -19.71 30.53 -19.91
N ILE A 219 -18.76 30.51 -18.97
CA ILE A 219 -18.62 31.56 -17.95
C ILE A 219 -18.33 32.92 -18.59
N ARG A 220 -17.43 32.98 -19.56
CA ARG A 220 -17.12 34.22 -20.29
C ARG A 220 -18.32 34.75 -21.06
N LYS A 221 -19.11 33.86 -21.69
CA LYS A 221 -20.35 34.22 -22.41
C LYS A 221 -21.35 34.89 -21.47
N LEU A 222 -21.58 34.30 -20.29
CA LEU A 222 -22.53 34.83 -19.30
C LEU A 222 -22.05 36.14 -18.66
N LEU A 223 -20.77 36.24 -18.30
CA LEU A 223 -20.20 37.48 -17.74
C LEU A 223 -20.19 38.65 -18.73
N SER A 224 -20.26 38.38 -20.03
CA SER A 224 -20.31 39.41 -21.08
C SER A 224 -21.73 39.78 -21.50
N ALA A 225 -22.75 39.04 -21.04
CA ALA A 225 -24.13 39.23 -21.45
C ALA A 225 -24.80 40.37 -20.67
N THR A 226 -25.50 41.25 -21.39
CA THR A 226 -26.28 42.33 -20.77
C THR A 226 -27.47 41.78 -19.99
N GLY A 227 -27.71 42.31 -18.79
CA GLY A 227 -28.81 41.86 -17.92
C GLY A 227 -28.51 40.55 -17.16
N ILE A 228 -27.31 40.00 -17.30
CA ILE A 228 -26.86 38.82 -16.56
C ILE A 228 -25.94 39.23 -15.40
N GLY A 229 -26.33 38.87 -14.19
CA GLY A 229 -25.53 39.03 -12.98
C GLY A 229 -24.94 37.69 -12.53
N LEU A 230 -23.80 37.76 -11.83
CA LEU A 230 -23.24 36.64 -11.06
C LEU A 230 -23.57 36.88 -9.59
N LEU A 231 -24.19 35.91 -8.91
CA LEU A 231 -24.48 36.01 -7.49
C LEU A 231 -23.18 36.03 -6.69
N ASN A 232 -23.04 37.04 -5.83
CA ASN A 232 -22.04 37.05 -4.78
C ASN A 232 -22.61 36.34 -3.55
N PHE A 233 -22.03 35.20 -3.17
CA PHE A 233 -22.44 34.48 -1.96
C PHE A 233 -21.95 35.20 -0.71
N VAL A 234 -22.67 36.27 -0.30
CA VAL A 234 -22.34 37.05 0.90
C VAL A 234 -22.37 36.21 2.18
N GLN A 235 -23.07 35.07 2.15
CA GLN A 235 -23.15 34.08 3.24
C GLN A 235 -22.21 32.87 3.03
N ALA A 236 -21.21 32.94 2.14
CA ALA A 236 -20.33 31.80 1.82
C ALA A 236 -19.68 31.16 3.06
N ASP A 237 -19.22 31.96 4.02
CA ASP A 237 -18.65 31.46 5.27
C ASP A 237 -19.67 30.69 6.14
N ALA A 238 -20.95 31.09 6.12
CA ALA A 238 -22.01 30.39 6.82
C ALA A 238 -22.32 29.05 6.15
N TYR A 239 -22.34 29.00 4.82
CA TYR A 239 -22.49 27.74 4.07
C TYR A 239 -21.34 26.78 4.35
N ALA A 240 -20.09 27.25 4.31
CA ALA A 240 -18.91 26.42 4.57
C ALA A 240 -18.90 25.85 6.01
N ARG A 241 -19.41 26.60 7.00
CA ARG A 241 -19.55 26.11 8.38
C ARG A 241 -20.67 25.09 8.55
N ARG A 242 -21.78 25.24 7.81
CA ARG A 242 -22.93 24.33 7.88
C ARG A 242 -22.71 23.05 7.07
N TYR A 243 -21.99 23.15 5.96
CA TYR A 243 -21.69 22.06 5.04
C TYR A 243 -20.16 21.92 4.95
N PRO A 244 -19.53 21.06 5.78
CA PRO A 244 -18.07 21.02 5.91
C PRO A 244 -17.31 20.68 4.63
N TYR A 245 -17.98 20.09 3.63
CA TYR A 245 -17.40 19.82 2.31
C TYR A 245 -17.36 21.03 1.38
N LEU A 246 -17.95 22.17 1.77
CA LEU A 246 -17.94 23.42 1.01
C LEU A 246 -16.83 24.34 1.50
N TYR A 247 -16.12 24.92 0.54
CA TYR A 247 -15.09 25.92 0.75
C TYR A 247 -15.50 27.26 0.13
N LYS A 248 -15.11 28.37 0.76
CA LYS A 248 -15.29 29.71 0.20
C LYS A 248 -14.16 30.02 -0.77
N VAL A 249 -14.50 30.26 -2.03
CA VAL A 249 -13.55 30.65 -3.07
C VAL A 249 -13.79 32.11 -3.42
N ASN A 250 -12.73 32.93 -3.41
CA ASN A 250 -12.81 34.32 -3.86
C ASN A 250 -12.38 34.39 -5.34
N LEU A 251 -13.30 34.82 -6.20
CA LEU A 251 -13.01 35.17 -7.59
C LEU A 251 -12.61 36.65 -7.63
N PRO A 252 -11.33 36.98 -7.90
CA PRO A 252 -10.87 38.36 -7.87
C PRO A 252 -11.47 39.18 -9.02
N MET A 253 -11.61 40.49 -8.80
CA MET A 253 -12.00 41.43 -9.83
C MET A 253 -11.03 41.37 -11.02
N GLY A 254 -11.56 41.50 -12.24
CA GLY A 254 -10.76 41.43 -13.47
C GLY A 254 -10.22 40.04 -13.86
N ALA A 255 -10.56 38.98 -13.10
CA ALA A 255 -10.09 37.61 -13.32
C ALA A 255 -10.21 37.07 -14.75
N PHE A 256 -11.21 37.51 -15.52
CA PHE A 256 -11.47 37.02 -16.89
C PHE A 256 -11.05 37.99 -17.98
N ASP A 257 -11.08 39.30 -17.69
CA ASP A 257 -10.70 40.38 -18.61
C ASP A 257 -10.28 41.60 -17.77
N PHE A 258 -8.99 41.90 -17.74
CA PHE A 258 -8.45 43.06 -17.02
C PHE A 258 -8.84 44.40 -17.66
N GLY A 259 -8.96 44.45 -19.00
CA GLY A 259 -9.28 45.69 -19.71
C GLY A 259 -10.72 46.13 -19.50
N LYS A 260 -11.64 45.17 -19.37
CA LYS A 260 -13.05 45.42 -19.05
C LYS A 260 -13.37 45.29 -17.56
N ASN A 261 -12.39 44.93 -16.74
CA ASN A 261 -12.53 44.59 -15.32
C ASN A 261 -13.69 43.61 -15.08
N VAL A 262 -13.57 42.37 -15.59
CA VAL A 262 -14.60 41.33 -15.47
C VAL A 262 -14.12 40.20 -14.55
N PRO A 263 -14.80 39.91 -13.41
CA PRO A 263 -15.93 40.66 -12.84
C PRO A 263 -15.50 42.05 -12.31
N PRO A 264 -16.43 43.01 -12.16
CA PRO A 264 -16.10 44.39 -11.75
C PRO A 264 -15.67 44.53 -10.29
N GLN A 265 -15.91 43.50 -9.48
CA GLN A 265 -15.55 43.42 -8.06
C GLN A 265 -15.26 41.97 -7.70
N ASP A 266 -14.62 41.76 -6.55
CA ASP A 266 -14.41 40.42 -6.00
C ASP A 266 -15.77 39.74 -5.73
N VAL A 267 -15.87 38.47 -6.11
CA VAL A 267 -17.09 37.66 -5.93
C VAL A 267 -16.76 36.47 -5.04
N SER A 268 -17.48 36.34 -3.92
CA SER A 268 -17.43 35.14 -3.09
C SER A 268 -18.27 34.05 -3.74
N LEU A 269 -17.67 32.88 -3.94
CA LEU A 269 -18.29 31.65 -4.41
C LEU A 269 -18.19 30.60 -3.32
N ILE A 270 -19.05 29.58 -3.42
CA ILE A 270 -18.94 28.35 -2.64
C ILE A 270 -18.53 27.22 -3.57
N ALA A 271 -17.67 26.33 -3.12
CA ALA A 271 -17.11 25.27 -3.93
C ALA A 271 -17.02 23.96 -3.13
N PRO A 272 -17.68 22.87 -3.55
CA PRO A 272 -17.32 21.57 -3.05
C PRO A 272 -15.89 21.20 -3.43
N THR A 273 -15.29 20.34 -2.61
CA THR A 273 -13.96 19.80 -2.86
C THR A 273 -14.05 18.43 -3.53
N VAL A 274 -13.24 18.20 -4.56
CA VAL A 274 -13.06 16.88 -5.18
C VAL A 274 -11.89 16.18 -4.50
N GLU A 275 -12.13 14.95 -4.04
CA GLU A 275 -11.15 14.10 -3.38
C GLU A 275 -10.79 12.89 -4.24
N LEU A 276 -9.55 12.42 -4.09
CA LEU A 276 -9.15 11.11 -4.60
C LEU A 276 -9.48 10.05 -3.55
N VAL A 277 -10.63 9.41 -3.70
CA VAL A 277 -11.10 8.39 -2.75
C VAL A 277 -10.60 7.02 -3.20
N ALA A 278 -10.13 6.23 -2.25
CA ALA A 278 -9.62 4.88 -2.43
C ALA A 278 -10.32 3.91 -1.49
N ARG A 279 -10.32 2.63 -1.85
CA ARG A 279 -10.64 1.57 -0.89
C ARG A 279 -9.53 1.45 0.15
N GLU A 280 -9.88 1.14 1.39
CA GLU A 280 -8.89 0.93 2.46
C GLU A 280 -7.91 -0.22 2.15
N SER A 281 -8.32 -1.18 1.31
CA SER A 281 -7.47 -2.28 0.85
C SER A 281 -6.40 -1.86 -0.18
N LEU A 282 -6.36 -0.60 -0.63
CA LEU A 282 -5.38 -0.12 -1.59
C LEU A 282 -3.95 -0.34 -1.07
N HIS A 283 -3.06 -0.86 -1.91
CA HIS A 283 -1.69 -1.13 -1.53
C HIS A 283 -0.92 0.19 -1.24
N PRO A 284 -0.17 0.31 -0.11
CA PRO A 284 0.56 1.52 0.28
C PRO A 284 1.44 2.15 -0.82
N ALA A 285 2.18 1.32 -1.56
CA ALA A 285 3.02 1.76 -2.67
C ALA A 285 2.24 2.46 -3.81
N LEU A 286 0.97 2.07 -4.05
CA LEU A 286 0.11 2.70 -5.04
C LEU A 286 -0.47 4.00 -4.52
N SER A 287 -0.78 4.08 -3.21
CA SER A 287 -1.17 5.34 -2.57
C SER A 287 -0.10 6.43 -2.76
N ASP A 288 1.17 6.14 -2.44
CA ASP A 288 2.28 7.10 -2.62
C ASP A 288 2.41 7.57 -4.08
N LEU A 289 2.25 6.63 -5.02
CA LEU A 289 2.35 6.89 -6.45
C LEU A 289 1.20 7.77 -6.96
N LEU A 290 0.00 7.53 -6.47
CA LEU A 290 -1.21 8.29 -6.80
C LEU A 290 -1.13 9.71 -6.24
N ILE A 291 -0.68 9.88 -5.00
CA ILE A 291 -0.50 11.21 -4.40
C ILE A 291 0.58 12.00 -5.14
N GLU A 292 1.69 11.35 -5.52
CA GLU A 292 2.72 11.99 -6.33
C GLU A 292 2.19 12.41 -7.71
N THR A 293 1.39 11.54 -8.35
CA THR A 293 0.74 11.83 -9.63
C THR A 293 -0.26 12.98 -9.49
N ALA A 294 -1.01 13.00 -8.38
CA ALA A 294 -1.92 14.08 -8.06
C ALA A 294 -1.17 15.40 -7.90
N ARG A 295 0.01 15.40 -7.26
CA ARG A 295 0.85 16.61 -7.15
C ARG A 295 1.35 17.11 -8.50
N GLU A 296 1.70 16.23 -9.42
CA GLU A 296 2.11 16.63 -10.78
C GLU A 296 0.93 17.24 -11.57
N VAL A 297 -0.29 16.72 -11.41
CA VAL A 297 -1.46 17.18 -12.15
C VAL A 297 -2.14 18.40 -11.53
N HIS A 298 -2.15 18.48 -10.21
CA HIS A 298 -2.93 19.47 -9.44
C HIS A 298 -2.06 20.51 -8.74
N GLY A 299 -0.74 20.36 -8.65
CA GLY A 299 0.12 21.28 -7.89
C GLY A 299 0.42 22.63 -8.54
N GLY A 300 0.05 22.83 -9.81
CA GLY A 300 0.25 24.10 -10.51
C GLY A 300 -0.78 25.17 -10.16
N ALA A 301 -0.41 26.44 -10.27
CA ALA A 301 -1.34 27.56 -10.11
C ALA A 301 -2.40 27.57 -11.23
N LYS A 302 -3.64 27.93 -10.88
CA LYS A 302 -4.77 28.16 -11.79
C LYS A 302 -5.51 29.43 -11.35
N LEU A 303 -6.53 29.83 -12.10
CA LEU A 303 -7.31 31.06 -11.82
C LEU A 303 -7.81 31.16 -10.37
N LEU A 304 -8.25 30.03 -9.80
CA LEU A 304 -8.86 29.95 -8.46
C LEU A 304 -8.06 29.07 -7.50
N GLN A 305 -6.78 28.83 -7.83
CA GLN A 305 -5.96 27.86 -7.11
C GLN A 305 -4.51 28.33 -7.06
N HIS A 306 -3.92 28.34 -5.87
CA HIS A 306 -2.51 28.66 -5.68
C HIS A 306 -1.61 27.48 -6.04
N ALA A 307 -0.36 27.79 -6.39
CA ALA A 307 0.67 26.76 -6.57
C ALA A 307 0.92 26.03 -5.25
N GLY A 308 0.98 24.70 -5.30
CA GLY A 308 1.21 23.84 -4.12
C GLY A 308 0.01 23.68 -3.20
N GLU A 309 -1.16 24.24 -3.53
CA GLU A 309 -2.38 24.12 -2.73
C GLU A 309 -2.93 22.68 -2.74
N PHE A 310 -2.80 21.97 -3.87
CA PHE A 310 -3.27 20.59 -4.03
C PHE A 310 -2.19 19.64 -4.57
N PRO A 311 -2.26 18.34 -4.26
CA PRO A 311 -3.24 17.72 -3.37
C PRO A 311 -2.95 18.02 -1.89
N ALA A 312 -3.99 18.02 -1.06
CA ALA A 312 -3.90 18.37 0.36
C ALA A 312 -4.63 17.35 1.27
N PRO A 313 -4.13 17.06 2.47
CA PRO A 313 -4.76 16.14 3.43
C PRO A 313 -5.90 16.80 4.22
N LEU A 314 -6.86 17.39 3.52
CA LEU A 314 -8.04 17.98 4.14
C LEU A 314 -9.06 16.86 4.43
N GLU A 315 -9.41 16.68 5.71
CA GLU A 315 -10.46 15.74 6.14
C GLU A 315 -11.83 16.43 6.07
N HIS A 316 -12.70 15.95 5.19
CA HIS A 316 -14.11 16.36 5.12
C HIS A 316 -15.02 15.18 5.48
N GLU A 317 -15.59 14.49 4.47
CA GLU A 317 -16.46 13.32 4.66
C GLU A 317 -15.67 12.02 4.82
N TYR A 318 -14.42 11.98 4.32
CA TYR A 318 -13.57 10.79 4.31
C TYR A 318 -12.37 11.01 5.23
N ARG A 319 -12.04 9.99 6.03
CA ARG A 319 -10.77 9.96 6.75
C ARG A 319 -9.60 9.90 5.77
N ILE A 320 -8.51 10.61 6.06
CA ILE A 320 -7.30 10.48 5.27
C ILE A 320 -6.67 9.11 5.53
N SER A 321 -6.26 8.40 4.47
CA SER A 321 -5.62 7.08 4.61
C SER A 321 -4.35 7.18 5.44
N ALA A 322 -4.01 6.13 6.20
CA ALA A 322 -2.78 6.11 7.00
C ALA A 322 -1.53 6.35 6.13
N ASP A 323 -1.54 5.82 4.91
CA ASP A 323 -0.48 6.01 3.92
C ASP A 323 -0.40 7.46 3.41
N ALA A 324 -1.54 8.08 3.11
CA ALA A 324 -1.60 9.47 2.71
C ALA A 324 -1.11 10.39 3.84
N ARG A 325 -1.58 10.16 5.08
CA ARG A 325 -1.13 10.91 6.25
C ARG A 325 0.40 10.80 6.46
N ARG A 326 0.96 9.60 6.30
CA ARG A 326 2.41 9.39 6.29
C ARG A 326 3.08 10.18 5.17
N TYR A 327 2.54 10.12 3.94
CA TYR A 327 3.11 10.80 2.79
C TYR A 327 3.17 12.32 2.98
N TYR A 328 2.09 12.95 3.44
CA TYR A 328 2.05 14.40 3.64
C TYR A 328 2.94 14.88 4.79
N THR A 329 3.13 14.07 5.84
CA THR A 329 3.98 14.43 6.99
C THR A 329 5.47 14.18 6.74
N SER A 330 5.81 13.05 6.11
CA SER A 330 7.18 12.53 6.05
C SER A 330 7.72 12.35 4.62
N GLY A 331 6.87 12.56 3.61
CA GLY A 331 7.17 12.26 2.20
C GLY A 331 7.15 10.76 1.89
N LYS A 332 7.76 10.38 0.76
CA LYS A 332 7.92 8.97 0.37
C LYS A 332 8.69 8.18 1.43
N SER A 333 8.30 6.91 1.58
CA SER A 333 9.06 5.93 2.39
C SER A 333 10.52 5.83 1.90
N PHE A 334 11.45 5.49 2.81
CA PHE A 334 12.91 5.59 2.62
C PHE A 334 13.38 5.00 1.29
N PHE A 335 12.95 3.80 0.93
CA PHE A 335 13.36 3.13 -0.32
C PHE A 335 12.79 3.82 -1.57
N TYR A 336 11.54 4.28 -1.51
CA TYR A 336 10.87 4.99 -2.61
C TYR A 336 11.39 6.41 -2.84
N ARG A 337 12.21 6.94 -1.91
CA ARG A 337 12.86 8.24 -2.04
C ARG A 337 14.10 8.19 -2.94
N TYR A 338 14.88 7.10 -2.87
CA TYR A 338 16.17 6.99 -3.54
C TYR A 338 16.20 5.97 -4.68
N LEU A 339 15.21 5.07 -4.77
CA LEU A 339 15.16 4.02 -5.78
C LEU A 339 13.97 4.23 -6.74
N PRO A 340 14.11 3.92 -8.04
CA PRO A 340 12.97 3.84 -8.96
C PRO A 340 11.91 2.87 -8.42
N PHE A 341 10.63 3.09 -8.75
CA PHE A 341 9.50 2.32 -8.21
C PHE A 341 9.70 0.80 -8.33
N TRP A 342 10.20 0.31 -9.47
CA TRP A 342 10.45 -1.11 -9.69
C TRP A 342 11.52 -1.67 -8.74
N LEU A 343 12.57 -0.90 -8.45
CA LEU A 343 13.67 -1.31 -7.59
C LEU A 343 13.29 -1.17 -6.11
N ALA A 344 12.59 -0.10 -5.73
CA ALA A 344 12.00 0.03 -4.40
C ALA A 344 11.03 -1.14 -4.11
N SER A 345 10.18 -1.46 -5.09
CA SER A 345 9.29 -2.63 -5.00
C SER A 345 10.07 -3.95 -4.94
N LEU A 346 11.21 -4.08 -5.64
CA LEU A 346 12.04 -5.27 -5.57
C LEU A 346 12.72 -5.43 -4.21
N VAL A 347 13.26 -4.35 -3.66
CA VAL A 347 13.90 -4.36 -2.34
C VAL A 347 12.89 -4.67 -1.24
N ASP A 348 11.70 -4.07 -1.30
CA ASP A 348 10.61 -4.37 -0.37
C ASP A 348 10.23 -5.86 -0.43
N ARG A 349 10.11 -6.43 -1.64
CA ARG A 349 9.91 -7.88 -1.86
C ARG A 349 11.05 -8.74 -1.32
N LEU A 350 12.31 -8.29 -1.44
CA LEU A 350 13.47 -9.04 -1.00
C LEU A 350 13.63 -9.00 0.53
N LEU A 351 13.45 -7.85 1.17
CA LEU A 351 13.62 -7.71 2.62
C LEU A 351 12.64 -8.60 3.40
N VAL A 352 11.42 -8.70 2.91
CA VAL A 352 10.35 -9.58 3.38
C VAL A 352 10.77 -11.06 3.46
N VAL A 353 11.59 -11.52 2.51
CA VAL A 353 12.07 -12.91 2.47
C VAL A 353 13.43 -13.04 3.17
N VAL A 354 14.32 -12.08 2.96
CA VAL A 354 15.70 -12.11 3.45
C VAL A 354 15.77 -11.93 4.96
N VAL A 355 14.97 -11.03 5.54
CA VAL A 355 15.04 -10.74 6.99
C VAL A 355 14.69 -11.98 7.82
N PRO A 356 13.56 -12.70 7.60
CA PRO A 356 13.26 -13.93 8.32
C PRO A 356 14.32 -15.03 8.11
N ILE A 357 14.83 -15.17 6.88
CA ILE A 357 15.92 -16.13 6.59
C ILE A 357 17.16 -15.81 7.42
N VAL A 358 17.58 -14.54 7.46
CA VAL A 358 18.76 -14.11 8.23
C VAL A 358 18.53 -14.32 9.73
N VAL A 359 17.35 -13.98 10.25
CA VAL A 359 16.98 -14.17 11.66
C VAL A 359 17.05 -15.65 12.08
N LEU A 360 16.75 -16.59 11.17
CA LEU A 360 16.82 -18.03 11.45
C LEU A 360 18.20 -18.64 11.18
N LEU A 361 18.89 -18.17 10.14
CA LEU A 361 20.22 -18.67 9.80
C LEU A 361 21.23 -18.32 10.90
N ILE A 362 21.14 -17.15 11.54
CA ILE A 362 22.08 -16.74 12.59
C ILE A 362 22.12 -17.74 13.77
N PRO A 363 21.00 -18.08 14.44
CA PRO A 363 21.01 -19.11 15.49
C PRO A 363 21.23 -20.51 14.93
N GLY A 364 20.71 -20.82 13.73
CA GLY A 364 20.92 -22.10 13.07
C GLY A 364 22.38 -22.45 12.86
N LEU A 365 23.17 -21.49 12.36
CA LEU A 365 24.62 -21.64 12.17
C LEU A 365 25.35 -21.91 13.49
N LYS A 366 24.85 -21.41 14.63
CA LYS A 366 25.42 -21.72 15.96
C LYS A 366 25.10 -23.14 16.42
N LEU A 367 24.01 -23.73 15.96
CA LEU A 367 23.59 -25.10 16.32
C LEU A 367 24.32 -26.18 15.51
N VAL A 368 24.83 -25.85 14.31
CA VAL A 368 25.52 -26.82 13.44
C VAL A 368 26.71 -27.50 14.12
N PRO A 369 27.64 -26.79 14.79
CA PRO A 369 28.75 -27.44 15.50
C PRO A 369 28.26 -28.34 16.65
N ALA A 370 27.25 -27.91 17.40
CA ALA A 370 26.70 -28.67 18.52
C ALA A 370 26.04 -29.98 18.07
N LEU A 371 25.20 -29.92 17.03
CA LEU A 371 24.54 -31.09 16.45
C LEU A 371 25.56 -32.06 15.82
N TYR A 372 26.56 -31.53 15.13
CA TYR A 372 27.64 -32.33 14.57
C TYR A 372 28.40 -33.09 15.67
N ASN A 373 28.80 -32.39 16.73
CA ASN A 373 29.51 -32.97 17.86
C ASN A 373 28.68 -34.04 18.57
N TRP A 374 27.40 -33.74 18.83
CA TRP A 374 26.47 -34.68 19.44
C TRP A 374 26.32 -35.96 18.61
N ARG A 375 26.21 -35.85 17.28
CA ARG A 375 26.01 -37.01 16.41
C ARG A 375 27.24 -37.91 16.32
N ILE A 376 28.44 -37.33 16.17
CA ILE A 376 29.68 -38.12 16.15
C ILE A 376 29.87 -38.84 17.49
N ARG A 377 29.68 -38.15 18.62
CA ARG A 377 29.70 -38.78 19.95
C ARG A 377 28.65 -39.86 20.13
N SER A 378 27.42 -39.64 19.66
CA SER A 378 26.34 -40.64 19.76
C SER A 378 26.67 -41.92 18.98
N ARG A 379 27.36 -41.83 17.84
CA ARG A 379 27.83 -43.00 17.09
C ARG A 379 28.86 -43.80 17.88
N ILE A 380 29.82 -43.12 18.50
CA ILE A 380 30.84 -43.75 19.37
C ILE A 380 30.16 -44.38 20.60
N ASN A 381 29.30 -43.62 21.27
CA ASN A 381 28.60 -44.06 22.48
C ASN A 381 27.65 -45.24 22.25
N ARG A 382 27.03 -45.34 21.06
CA ARG A 382 26.19 -46.50 20.71
C ARG A 382 26.99 -47.79 20.75
N TRP A 383 28.22 -47.78 20.22
CA TRP A 383 29.09 -48.95 20.25
C TRP A 383 29.65 -49.21 21.64
N TYR A 384 29.97 -48.17 22.42
CA TYR A 384 30.28 -48.33 23.84
C TYR A 384 29.14 -49.01 24.62
N GLY A 385 27.89 -48.61 24.38
CA GLY A 385 26.74 -49.23 25.05
C GLY A 385 26.58 -50.71 24.70
N ILE A 386 26.77 -51.06 23.42
CA ILE A 386 26.76 -52.46 22.97
C ILE A 386 27.90 -53.24 23.64
N LEU A 387 29.10 -52.66 23.71
CA LEU A 387 30.27 -53.26 24.34
C LEU A 387 30.04 -53.54 25.83
N ILE A 388 29.51 -52.57 26.58
CA ILE A 388 29.24 -52.70 28.02
C ILE A 388 28.18 -53.78 28.28
N ASN A 389 27.15 -53.88 27.43
CA ASN A 389 26.16 -54.96 27.57
C ASN A 389 26.79 -56.33 27.33
N LEU A 390 27.64 -56.47 26.31
CA LEU A 390 28.39 -57.70 26.05
C LEU A 390 29.38 -58.07 27.16
N GLU A 391 30.04 -57.07 27.74
CA GLU A 391 30.90 -57.27 28.91
C GLU A 391 30.08 -57.75 30.12
N ARG A 392 28.89 -57.19 30.34
CA ARG A 392 27.96 -57.64 31.39
C ARG A 392 27.50 -59.08 31.15
N ASP A 393 27.18 -59.44 29.92
CA ASP A 393 26.79 -60.81 29.55
C ASP A 393 27.95 -61.80 29.74
N MET A 394 29.20 -61.37 29.48
CA MET A 394 30.41 -62.16 29.79
C MET A 394 30.65 -62.30 31.30
N LEU A 395 30.36 -61.27 32.08
CA LEU A 395 30.47 -61.31 33.55
C LEU A 395 29.42 -62.22 34.21
N ALA A 396 28.32 -62.52 33.51
CA ALA A 396 27.27 -63.43 33.99
C ALA A 396 27.67 -64.93 33.98
N GLN A 397 28.95 -65.23 33.69
CA GLN A 397 29.52 -66.58 33.63
C GLN A 397 28.76 -67.52 32.68
N PRO A 398 28.68 -67.18 31.39
CA PRO A 398 27.98 -67.98 30.38
C PRO A 398 28.62 -69.36 30.20
N SER A 399 27.85 -70.30 29.67
CA SER A 399 28.34 -71.64 29.32
C SER A 399 29.44 -71.57 28.24
N PRO A 400 30.29 -72.61 28.09
CA PRO A 400 31.39 -72.62 27.11
C PRO A 400 30.94 -72.28 25.68
N ASP A 401 29.77 -72.77 25.26
CA ASP A 401 29.20 -72.54 23.94
C ASP A 401 28.71 -71.08 23.78
N GLU A 402 28.05 -70.53 24.80
CA GLU A 402 27.60 -69.13 24.82
C GLU A 402 28.78 -68.15 24.82
N ARG A 403 29.89 -68.52 25.47
CA ARG A 403 31.11 -67.71 25.50
C ARG A 403 31.77 -67.61 24.12
N GLU A 404 31.81 -68.70 23.36
CA GLU A 404 32.32 -68.68 21.98
C GLU A 404 31.44 -67.78 21.10
N GLU A 405 30.12 -67.82 21.28
CA GLU A 405 29.17 -66.96 20.56
C GLU A 405 29.37 -65.47 20.91
N LEU A 406 29.57 -65.15 22.20
CA LEU A 406 29.84 -63.79 22.64
C LEU A 406 31.18 -63.28 22.08
N LEU A 407 32.23 -64.10 22.01
CA LEU A 407 33.50 -63.75 21.36
C LEU A 407 33.32 -63.42 19.87
N LYS A 408 32.50 -64.19 19.14
CA LYS A 408 32.15 -63.86 17.74
C LYS A 408 31.41 -62.52 17.62
N LYS A 409 30.57 -62.16 18.61
CA LYS A 409 29.92 -60.84 18.66
C LYS A 409 30.92 -59.70 18.86
N PHE A 410 31.99 -59.91 19.64
CA PHE A 410 33.09 -58.94 19.75
C PHE A 410 33.80 -58.72 18.41
N ASP A 411 34.11 -59.78 17.65
CA ASP A 411 34.74 -59.66 16.32
C ASP A 411 33.86 -58.85 15.34
N ILE A 412 32.54 -59.08 15.38
CA ILE A 412 31.58 -58.32 14.56
C ILE A 412 31.59 -56.84 14.94
N ILE A 413 31.65 -56.52 16.23
CA ILE A 413 31.70 -55.13 16.70
C ILE A 413 33.01 -54.47 16.27
N GLU A 414 34.15 -55.13 16.50
CA GLU A 414 35.46 -54.62 16.11
C GLU A 414 35.53 -54.34 14.61
N ALA A 415 35.08 -55.29 13.77
CA ALA A 415 35.05 -55.14 12.32
C ALA A 415 34.15 -53.97 11.87
N ASN A 416 33.05 -53.71 12.58
CA ASN A 416 32.15 -52.58 12.29
C ASN A 416 32.70 -51.25 12.80
N VAL A 417 33.36 -51.23 13.96
CA VAL A 417 34.02 -50.06 14.54
C VAL A 417 35.20 -49.63 13.66
N ASN A 418 36.01 -50.57 13.17
CA ASN A 418 37.15 -50.31 12.28
C ASN A 418 36.74 -49.72 10.91
N LYS A 419 35.51 -49.98 10.45
CA LYS A 419 34.96 -49.36 9.22
C LYS A 419 34.47 -47.93 9.43
N MET A 420 34.41 -47.43 10.67
CA MET A 420 33.92 -46.09 10.94
C MET A 420 34.96 -45.03 10.53
N LYS A 421 34.55 -44.12 9.64
CA LYS A 421 35.33 -42.92 9.31
C LYS A 421 35.06 -41.84 10.35
N ILE A 422 36.03 -41.56 11.22
CA ILE A 422 35.91 -40.57 12.29
C ILE A 422 36.83 -39.37 12.03
N PRO A 423 36.36 -38.11 12.20
CA PRO A 423 37.20 -36.92 12.06
C PRO A 423 38.30 -36.86 13.11
N LEU A 424 39.43 -36.22 12.79
CA LEU A 424 40.61 -36.06 13.67
C LEU A 424 40.28 -35.54 15.08
N ALA A 425 39.29 -34.65 15.22
CA ALA A 425 38.91 -34.08 16.52
C ALA A 425 38.29 -35.10 17.50
N TYR A 426 37.92 -36.30 17.03
CA TYR A 426 37.27 -37.36 17.80
C TYR A 426 38.09 -38.65 17.86
N THR A 427 39.31 -38.61 17.34
CA THR A 427 40.18 -39.77 17.19
C THR A 427 40.59 -40.37 18.54
N GLU A 428 40.78 -39.56 19.57
CA GLU A 428 41.07 -40.03 20.94
C GLU A 428 39.95 -40.94 21.47
N GLN A 429 38.70 -40.47 21.46
CA GLN A 429 37.54 -41.24 21.93
C GLN A 429 37.34 -42.53 21.13
N PHE A 430 37.67 -42.50 19.84
CA PHE A 430 37.63 -43.65 18.97
C PHE A 430 38.71 -44.69 19.31
N TYR A 431 39.95 -44.25 19.56
CA TYR A 431 41.02 -45.16 19.97
C TYR A 431 40.77 -45.75 21.34
N VAL A 432 40.29 -44.97 22.33
CA VAL A 432 39.91 -45.52 23.64
C VAL A 432 38.84 -46.60 23.50
N LEU A 433 37.86 -46.43 22.59
CA LEU A 433 36.86 -47.47 22.34
C LEU A 433 37.50 -48.75 21.80
N ARG A 434 38.46 -48.62 20.87
CA ARG A 434 39.17 -49.77 20.30
C ARG A 434 40.01 -50.48 21.35
N ASP A 435 40.80 -49.72 22.11
CA ASP A 435 41.63 -50.25 23.18
C ASP A 435 40.78 -50.97 24.23
N HIS A 436 39.57 -50.47 24.52
CA HIS A 436 38.66 -51.12 25.45
C HIS A 436 38.08 -52.43 24.88
N ILE A 437 37.73 -52.47 23.59
CA ILE A 437 37.31 -53.70 22.91
C ILE A 437 38.43 -54.75 22.98
N ASP A 438 39.66 -54.36 22.68
CA ASP A 438 40.83 -55.23 22.68
C ASP A 438 41.17 -55.73 24.10
N PHE A 439 41.07 -54.85 25.10
CA PHE A 439 41.29 -55.17 26.50
C PHE A 439 40.29 -56.22 27.01
N VAL A 440 38.98 -55.98 26.83
CA VAL A 440 37.92 -56.90 27.26
C VAL A 440 38.09 -58.25 26.55
N ARG A 441 38.33 -58.23 25.23
CA ARG A 441 38.62 -59.45 24.46
C ARG A 441 39.78 -60.24 25.07
N HIS A 442 40.92 -59.60 25.33
CA HIS A 442 42.10 -60.28 25.86
C HIS A 442 41.92 -60.82 27.28
N GLN A 443 41.17 -60.12 28.12
CA GLN A 443 40.85 -60.58 29.48
C GLN A 443 40.03 -61.88 29.43
N TYR A 444 39.01 -61.92 28.58
CA TYR A 444 38.10 -63.07 28.48
C TYR A 444 38.54 -64.14 27.48
N SER A 445 39.60 -63.91 26.68
CA SER A 445 40.24 -64.98 25.89
C SER A 445 41.32 -65.73 26.68
N LYS A 446 41.87 -65.13 27.75
CA LYS A 446 42.88 -65.77 28.62
C LYS A 446 42.27 -66.60 29.75
N ALA A 447 41.06 -66.29 30.20
CA ALA A 447 40.32 -67.12 31.16
C ALA A 447 39.77 -68.44 30.52
N THR A 448 40.37 -68.90 29.44
CA THR A 448 40.06 -70.11 28.65
C THR A 448 41.31 -70.99 28.45
N ALA A 449 42.43 -70.63 29.09
CA ALA A 449 43.66 -71.43 29.11
C ALA A 449 43.79 -72.18 30.44
#